data_AF-D0NRX3-F1
#
_entry.id   AF-D0NRX3-F1
#
_cell.length_a   1.000
_cell.length_b   1.000
_cell.length_c   1.000
_cell.angle_alpha   90.00
_cell.angle_beta   90.00
_cell.angle_gamma   90.00
#
_symmetry.space_group_name_H-M   'P 1'
#
loop_
_entity.id
_entity.type
_entity.pdbx_description
1 polymer ?
#
loop_
_entity_poly.entity_id
_entity_poly.type
_entity_poly.pdbx_seq_one_letter_code
_entity_poly.pdbx_strand_id
1 'polypeptide(L)'
;MWSYMASALGDSDAERSSFRLRCRGWLDRENELFMSIPKRATASCNVIFFPGDVQDFKAAMATSPFADYSDFAYEAVAELLSEKFGGTCNVWVVRPSRFKHGAYSSFDNFVTTNEYGAATQCTW
;
A
#
# COMPACT_ATOMS: atom_id res chain seq x y z
N MET A 1 -34.77 0.70 27.17
CA MET A 1 -33.45 1.09 27.69
C MET A 1 -32.40 0.37 26.86
N TRP A 2 -32.03 0.93 25.71
CA TRP A 2 -30.94 0.44 24.87
C TRP A 2 -29.87 1.52 24.90
N SER A 3 -28.97 1.40 25.87
CA SER A 3 -27.73 2.18 25.95
C SER A 3 -26.60 1.16 25.98
N TYR A 4 -25.46 1.55 25.43
CA TYR A 4 -24.24 0.75 25.18
C TYR A 4 -24.21 -0.01 23.86
N MET A 5 -23.80 0.69 22.81
CA MET A 5 -22.56 0.43 22.05
C MET A 5 -22.28 1.60 21.07
N ALA A 6 -22.50 2.83 21.54
CA ALA A 6 -22.01 4.04 20.87
C ALA A 6 -20.76 4.52 21.62
N SER A 7 -19.63 3.82 21.44
CA SER A 7 -18.33 4.26 21.96
C SER A 7 -17.20 3.46 21.32
N ALA A 8 -16.91 3.74 20.05
CA ALA A 8 -15.56 3.68 19.48
C ALA A 8 -15.51 4.21 18.02
N LEU A 9 -16.40 5.13 17.63
CA LEU A 9 -16.07 6.06 16.54
C LEU A 9 -15.12 7.10 17.13
N GLY A 10 -13.91 6.64 17.47
CA GLY A 10 -12.84 7.52 17.91
C GLY A 10 -12.37 8.31 16.70
N ASP A 11 -12.90 9.53 16.58
CA ASP A 11 -12.24 10.70 15.98
C ASP A 11 -11.36 10.40 14.75
N SER A 12 -11.91 9.69 13.76
CA SER A 12 -11.09 9.07 12.70
C SER A 12 -10.79 9.98 11.52
N ASP A 13 -11.06 11.28 11.60
CA ASP A 13 -10.63 12.24 10.56
C ASP A 13 -9.23 12.79 10.88
N ALA A 14 -8.34 11.88 11.29
CA ALA A 14 -6.95 12.20 11.55
C ALA A 14 -6.30 12.61 10.23
N GLU A 15 -6.24 13.92 9.99
CA GLU A 15 -5.66 14.52 8.79
C GLU A 15 -4.33 13.82 8.41
N ARG A 16 -4.30 13.22 7.22
CA ARG A 16 -3.18 12.38 6.76
C ARG A 16 -2.31 13.12 5.75
N SER A 17 -1.01 12.90 5.82
CA SER A 17 -0.06 13.25 4.75
C SER A 17 0.16 12.01 3.90
N SER A 18 0.07 12.19 2.59
CA SER A 18 0.34 11.11 1.64
C SER A 18 1.44 11.53 0.67
N PHE A 19 2.39 10.65 0.39
CA PHE A 19 3.48 10.93 -0.54
C PHE A 19 3.99 9.66 -1.21
N ARG A 20 4.50 9.84 -2.43
CA ARG A 20 5.24 8.83 -3.18
C ARG A 20 6.72 8.96 -2.83
N LEU A 21 7.32 7.87 -2.37
CA LEU A 21 8.71 7.81 -1.97
C LEU A 21 9.46 6.83 -2.86
N ARG A 22 10.63 7.25 -3.36
CA ARG A 22 11.65 6.35 -3.91
C ARG A 22 12.82 6.30 -2.95
N CYS A 23 13.25 5.10 -2.59
CA CYS A 23 14.36 4.91 -1.68
C CYS A 23 15.16 3.67 -2.04
N ARG A 24 16.40 3.61 -1.57
CA ARG A 24 17.24 2.42 -1.69
C ARG A 24 17.07 1.53 -0.46
N GLY A 25 16.89 0.24 -0.69
CA GLY A 25 16.75 -0.77 0.35
C GLY A 25 18.02 -1.62 0.50
N TRP A 26 17.84 -2.85 0.99
CA TRP A 26 18.91 -3.84 1.12
C TRP A 26 19.63 -4.06 -0.22
N LEU A 27 20.96 -4.14 -0.16
CA LEU A 27 21.83 -4.30 -1.35
C LEU A 27 21.54 -3.27 -2.46
N ASP A 28 21.26 -2.03 -2.08
CA ASP A 28 21.04 -0.91 -3.00
C ASP A 28 19.81 -1.05 -3.93
N ARG A 29 18.94 -2.03 -3.66
CA ARG A 29 17.75 -2.27 -4.49
C ARG A 29 16.76 -1.12 -4.36
N GLU A 30 16.33 -0.57 -5.49
CA GLU A 30 15.36 0.53 -5.51
C GLU A 30 13.98 0.04 -5.09
N ASN A 31 13.32 0.82 -4.24
CA ASN A 31 11.96 0.63 -3.80
C ASN A 31 11.16 1.89 -4.08
N GLU A 32 9.91 1.69 -4.47
CA GLU A 32 8.94 2.76 -4.62
C GLU A 32 7.72 2.46 -3.74
N LEU A 33 7.27 3.46 -3.00
CA LEU A 33 6.21 3.31 -2.01
C LEU A 33 5.19 4.44 -2.16
N PHE A 34 3.93 4.12 -1.88
CA PHE A 34 2.95 5.10 -1.43
C PHE A 34 2.88 5.04 0.10
N MET A 35 3.12 6.16 0.75
CA MET A 35 3.01 6.27 2.21
C MET A 35 1.84 7.18 2.57
N SER A 36 1.05 6.75 3.55
CA SER A 36 0.03 7.57 4.19
C SER A 36 0.24 7.56 5.70
N ILE A 37 0.51 8.73 6.29
CA ILE A 37 0.89 8.88 7.70
C ILE A 37 0.01 9.92 8.40
N PRO A 38 -0.28 9.77 9.70
CA PRO A 38 -1.03 10.78 10.47
C PRO A 38 -0.19 12.07 10.63
N LYS A 39 -0.78 13.25 10.39
CA LYS A 39 -0.05 14.54 10.51
C LYS A 39 0.18 14.99 11.94
N ARG A 40 -0.78 14.75 12.82
CA ARG A 40 -0.86 15.38 14.16
C ARG A 40 -0.81 14.37 15.30
N ALA A 41 -0.48 13.13 14.99
CA ALA A 41 -0.36 12.05 15.97
C ALA A 41 0.91 11.25 15.69
N THR A 42 1.54 10.76 16.75
CA THR A 42 2.57 9.75 16.64
C THR A 42 1.94 8.44 16.16
N ALA A 43 2.57 7.80 15.18
CA ALA A 43 2.03 6.57 14.65
C ALA A 43 2.02 5.45 15.71
N SER A 44 0.89 4.76 15.85
CA SER A 44 0.72 3.68 16.84
C SER A 44 1.21 2.32 16.31
N CYS A 45 1.20 2.13 15.00
CA CYS A 45 1.69 0.93 14.33
C CYS A 45 2.04 1.21 12.85
N ASN A 46 2.60 0.21 12.18
CA ASN A 46 2.85 0.24 10.74
C ASN A 46 2.09 -0.90 10.05
N VAL A 47 1.33 -0.56 9.02
CA VAL A 47 0.70 -1.50 8.10
C VAL A 47 1.52 -1.51 6.81
N ILE A 48 2.15 -2.63 6.51
CA ILE A 48 2.93 -2.82 5.28
C ILE A 48 2.09 -3.70 4.35
N PHE A 49 1.80 -3.19 3.16
CA PHE A 49 0.94 -3.85 2.20
C PHE A 49 1.67 -4.06 0.87
N PHE A 50 1.63 -5.30 0.40
CA PHE A 50 2.10 -5.70 -0.92
C PHE A 50 0.87 -5.87 -1.82
N PRO A 51 0.63 -4.95 -2.76
CA PRO A 51 -0.54 -4.98 -3.63
C PRO A 51 -0.50 -6.17 -4.59
N GLY A 52 -1.70 -6.55 -5.05
CA GLY A 52 -1.87 -7.62 -6.03
C GLY A 52 -1.46 -7.22 -7.45
N ASP A 53 -1.80 -8.06 -8.41
CA ASP A 53 -1.62 -7.76 -9.83
C ASP A 53 -2.42 -6.52 -10.24
N VAL A 54 -1.95 -5.86 -11.30
CA VAL A 54 -2.53 -4.66 -11.94
C VAL A 54 -2.69 -3.40 -11.09
N GLN A 55 -2.66 -3.52 -9.76
CA GLN A 55 -2.75 -2.39 -8.83
C GLN A 55 -1.48 -1.52 -8.95
N ASP A 56 -1.69 -0.23 -9.24
CA ASP A 56 -0.65 0.80 -9.25
C ASP A 56 -1.20 2.09 -8.63
N PHE A 57 -0.44 3.18 -8.68
CA PHE A 57 -0.95 4.52 -8.40
C PHE A 57 -2.18 4.83 -9.27
N LYS A 58 -3.15 5.56 -8.71
CA LYS A 58 -4.41 5.88 -9.39
C LYS A 58 -4.21 6.50 -10.77
N ALA A 59 -3.24 7.40 -10.91
CA ALA A 59 -2.91 8.02 -12.19
C ALA A 59 -2.39 7.03 -13.24
N ALA A 60 -1.61 6.02 -12.83
CA ALA A 60 -1.12 4.97 -13.71
C ALA A 60 -2.26 4.02 -14.11
N MET A 61 -3.07 3.58 -13.14
CA MET A 61 -4.22 2.71 -13.41
C MET A 61 -5.23 3.36 -14.36
N ALA A 62 -5.52 4.65 -14.19
CA ALA A 62 -6.48 5.40 -15.01
C ALA A 62 -6.14 5.46 -16.50
N THR A 63 -4.86 5.25 -16.87
CA THR A 63 -4.40 5.24 -18.27
C THR A 63 -4.05 3.84 -18.77
N SER A 64 -4.27 2.82 -17.94
CA SER A 64 -3.99 1.41 -18.25
C SER A 64 -5.23 0.69 -18.78
N PRO A 65 -5.09 -0.52 -19.35
CA PRO A 65 -6.22 -1.40 -19.64
C PRO A 65 -7.05 -1.82 -18.42
N PHE A 66 -6.59 -1.50 -17.21
CA PHE A 66 -7.21 -1.87 -15.93
C PHE A 66 -7.86 -0.67 -15.22
N ALA A 67 -8.20 0.39 -15.96
CA ALA A 67 -8.78 1.62 -15.42
C ALA A 67 -10.07 1.38 -14.61
N ASP A 68 -10.87 0.37 -14.98
CA ASP A 68 -12.09 -0.03 -14.27
C ASP A 68 -11.82 -0.52 -12.83
N TYR A 69 -10.57 -0.86 -12.50
CA TYR A 69 -10.13 -1.27 -11.17
C TYR A 69 -9.49 -0.14 -10.36
N SER A 70 -9.59 1.12 -10.79
CA SER A 70 -8.92 2.26 -10.13
C SER A 70 -9.37 2.51 -8.69
N ASP A 71 -10.50 1.96 -8.27
CA ASP A 71 -10.96 1.97 -6.86
C ASP A 71 -10.08 1.09 -5.96
N PHE A 72 -9.24 0.22 -6.55
CA PHE A 72 -8.23 -0.59 -5.87
C PHE A 72 -6.80 -0.02 -6.03
N ALA A 73 -6.67 1.24 -6.46
CA ALA A 73 -5.39 1.92 -6.53
C ALA A 73 -4.76 2.11 -5.13
N TYR A 74 -3.46 2.36 -5.08
CA TYR A 74 -2.69 2.47 -3.83
C TYR A 74 -3.27 3.49 -2.85
N GLU A 75 -3.76 4.62 -3.36
CA GLU A 75 -4.38 5.68 -2.58
C GLU A 75 -5.63 5.17 -1.84
N ALA A 76 -6.54 4.51 -2.55
CA ALA A 76 -7.80 4.00 -1.99
C ALA A 76 -7.56 2.83 -1.04
N VAL A 77 -6.63 1.94 -1.36
CA VAL A 77 -6.25 0.83 -0.48
C VAL A 77 -5.60 1.35 0.81
N ALA A 78 -4.78 2.38 0.74
CA ALA A 78 -4.16 2.95 1.92
C ALA A 78 -5.18 3.62 2.86
N GLU A 79 -6.17 4.31 2.30
CA GLU A 79 -7.30 4.84 3.06
C GLU A 79 -8.06 3.72 3.78
N LEU A 80 -8.47 2.68 3.04
CA LEU A 80 -9.15 1.50 3.59
C LEU A 80 -8.35 0.81 4.71
N LEU A 81 -7.04 0.66 4.53
CA LEU A 81 -6.17 0.07 5.54
C LEU A 81 -6.05 0.97 6.78
N SER A 82 -6.02 2.30 6.60
CA SER A 82 -5.95 3.23 7.73
C SER A 82 -7.24 3.23 8.55
N GLU A 83 -8.40 3.13 7.92
CA GLU A 83 -9.68 3.00 8.62
C GLU A 83 -9.76 1.68 9.39
N LYS A 84 -9.30 0.59 8.76
CA LYS A 84 -9.35 -0.76 9.34
C LYS A 84 -8.41 -0.94 10.54
N PHE A 85 -7.18 -0.42 10.45
CA PHE A 85 -6.16 -0.61 11.48
C PHE A 85 -6.00 0.60 12.42
N GLY A 86 -6.83 1.63 12.24
CA GLY A 86 -6.93 2.81 13.08
C GLY A 86 -6.26 4.05 12.48
N GLY A 87 -6.90 5.21 12.63
CA GLY A 87 -6.46 6.48 12.01
C GLY A 87 -5.07 6.97 12.43
N THR A 88 -4.45 6.37 13.45
CA THR A 88 -3.07 6.67 13.87
C THR A 88 -2.03 5.67 13.35
N CYS A 89 -2.37 4.69 12.52
CA CYS A 89 -1.36 3.83 11.90
C CYS A 89 -0.63 4.54 10.75
N ASN A 90 0.62 4.17 10.48
CA ASN A 90 1.25 4.43 9.19
C ASN A 90 0.84 3.35 8.21
N VAL A 91 0.55 3.71 6.96
CA VAL A 91 0.31 2.74 5.88
C VAL A 91 1.39 2.89 4.81
N TRP A 92 2.00 1.77 4.46
CA TRP A 92 3.10 1.65 3.51
C TRP A 92 2.65 0.68 2.41
N VAL A 93 2.27 1.19 1.24
CA VAL A 93 1.98 0.37 0.08
C VAL A 93 3.25 0.27 -0.76
N VAL A 94 3.79 -0.94 -0.85
CA VAL A 94 5.05 -1.23 -1.55
C VAL A 94 4.73 -1.49 -3.01
N ARG A 95 5.22 -0.66 -3.94
CA ARG A 95 5.02 -0.91 -5.36
C ARG A 95 5.88 -2.09 -5.82
N PRO A 96 5.38 -2.99 -6.67
CA PRO A 96 6.20 -4.01 -7.32
C PRO A 96 7.36 -3.37 -8.07
N SER A 97 8.55 -3.96 -7.97
CA SER A 97 9.72 -3.53 -8.75
C SER A 97 9.49 -3.64 -10.26
N ARG A 98 8.60 -4.55 -10.68
CA ARG A 98 8.26 -4.80 -12.07
C ARG A 98 6.85 -5.38 -12.19
N PHE A 99 6.18 -5.04 -13.28
CA PHE A 99 4.97 -5.73 -13.74
C PHE A 99 5.32 -6.64 -14.92
N LYS A 100 5.36 -7.96 -14.72
CA LYS A 100 5.57 -8.92 -15.82
C LYS A 100 4.33 -8.98 -16.70
N HIS A 101 4.55 -9.02 -18.01
CA HIS A 101 3.48 -8.95 -19.03
C HIS A 101 2.52 -7.75 -18.84
N GLY A 102 2.97 -6.68 -18.19
CA GLY A 102 2.16 -5.49 -17.92
C GLY A 102 1.06 -5.67 -16.86
N ALA A 103 1.02 -6.81 -16.16
CA ALA A 103 -0.04 -7.11 -15.20
C ALA A 103 0.46 -7.76 -13.91
N TYR A 104 1.38 -8.73 -14.00
CA TYR A 104 1.77 -9.55 -12.85
C TYR A 104 2.79 -8.85 -11.97
N SER A 105 2.44 -8.63 -10.71
CA SER A 105 3.27 -7.95 -9.73
C SER A 105 4.48 -8.80 -9.35
N SER A 106 5.69 -8.24 -9.47
CA SER A 106 6.95 -8.91 -9.14
C SER A 106 7.79 -8.05 -8.20
N PHE A 107 8.09 -8.62 -7.03
CA PHE A 107 8.81 -8.00 -5.92
C PHE A 107 10.27 -8.48 -5.84
N ASP A 108 10.98 -8.43 -6.97
CA ASP A 108 12.38 -8.86 -7.09
C ASP A 108 13.35 -8.08 -6.19
N ASN A 109 12.92 -6.93 -5.70
CA ASN A 109 13.58 -6.15 -4.66
C ASN A 109 13.60 -6.83 -3.27
N PHE A 110 12.81 -7.89 -3.07
CA PHE A 110 12.70 -8.62 -1.80
C PHE A 110 12.83 -10.14 -1.91
N VAL A 111 12.39 -10.72 -3.03
CA VAL A 111 12.32 -12.17 -3.25
C VAL A 111 12.61 -12.51 -4.70
N THR A 112 13.12 -13.70 -4.98
CA THR A 112 13.28 -14.15 -6.38
C THR A 112 11.93 -14.57 -6.94
N THR A 113 11.54 -14.08 -8.12
CA THR A 113 10.25 -14.42 -8.75
C THR A 113 10.38 -15.24 -10.04
N ASN A 114 9.39 -16.10 -10.32
CA ASN A 114 9.28 -16.83 -11.59
C ASN A 114 8.70 -15.95 -12.72
N GLU A 115 8.49 -16.50 -13.92
CA GLU A 115 7.93 -15.79 -15.07
C GLU A 115 6.53 -15.18 -14.85
N TYR A 116 5.78 -15.68 -13.86
CA TYR A 116 4.47 -15.17 -13.47
C TYR A 116 4.51 -14.19 -12.28
N GLY A 117 5.71 -13.75 -11.86
CA GLY A 117 5.88 -12.83 -10.73
C GLY A 117 5.72 -13.47 -9.35
N ALA A 118 5.43 -14.78 -9.27
CA ALA A 118 5.28 -15.49 -8.01
C ALA A 118 6.63 -15.69 -7.32
N ALA A 119 6.66 -15.48 -6.00
CA ALA A 119 7.84 -15.71 -5.17
C ALA A 119 8.26 -17.19 -5.22
N THR A 120 9.54 -17.42 -5.45
CA THR A 120 10.13 -18.77 -5.53
C THR A 120 11.15 -19.02 -4.43
N GLN A 121 11.91 -18.00 -4.03
CA GLN A 121 12.93 -18.07 -3.00
C GLN A 121 13.07 -16.72 -2.29
N CYS A 122 13.39 -16.74 -1.00
CA CYS A 122 13.79 -15.55 -0.27
C CYS A 122 15.22 -15.15 -0.71
N THR A 123 15.46 -13.87 -0.98
CA THR A 123 16.82 -13.37 -1.19
C THR A 123 17.42 -13.00 0.17
N TRP A 124 18.37 -13.79 0.66
CA TRP A 124 19.17 -13.46 1.85
C TRP A 124 20.31 -12.50 1.46
#